data_AF-A0A819H809-F1
#
_entry.id   AF-A0A819H809-F1
#
_cell.length_a   1.000
_cell.length_b   1.000
_cell.length_c   1.000
_cell.angle_alpha   90.00
_cell.angle_beta   90.00
_cell.angle_gamma   90.00
#
_symmetry.space_group_name_H-M   'P 1'
#
loop_
_entity.id
_entity.type
_entity.pdbx_description
1 polymer ?
#
loop_
_entity_poly.entity_id
_entity_poly.type
_entity_poly.pdbx_seq_one_letter_code
_entity_poly.pdbx_strand_id
1 'polypeptide(L)'
;MLKCPNIRILNPYDKIKWNSDKHYLQHIENAGLNIIPTFWLKKNEKPDLLKYFKLLCTEKIVIKPSISARFYYTAFHESNTNNCVLKTPKSGDFRVQSDFGGVAHLKSAPNQLIQYAKKYVEIFAKDCLFTRVDGLDIDGQFFLIELELIEPYLFLLHDKNSFERFYKALKQLLNIN
;
A
#
# COMPACT_ATOMS: atom_id res chain seq x y z
N MET A 1 17.86 3.77 13.45
CA MET A 1 19.08 2.95 13.66
C MET A 1 19.17 1.91 12.55
N LEU A 2 19.68 2.26 11.37
CA LEU A 2 19.72 1.37 10.19
C LEU A 2 20.86 1.64 9.18
N LYS A 3 21.57 2.78 9.24
CA LYS A 3 22.81 3.00 8.48
C LYS A 3 23.99 2.24 9.11
N CYS A 4 23.93 0.91 9.06
CA CYS A 4 25.07 0.02 9.31
C CYS A 4 25.67 -0.34 7.95
N PRO A 5 26.91 0.11 7.61
CA PRO A 5 27.41 0.04 6.23
C PRO A 5 27.55 -1.38 5.67
N ASN A 6 27.64 -2.39 6.54
CA ASN A 6 27.84 -3.79 6.16
C ASN A 6 26.53 -4.62 6.13
N ILE A 7 25.36 -4.00 6.32
CA ILE A 7 24.06 -4.69 6.27
C ILE A 7 23.33 -4.28 4.99
N ARG A 8 23.21 -5.21 4.03
CA ARG A 8 22.40 -5.03 2.82
C ARG A 8 20.91 -5.09 3.17
N ILE A 9 20.16 -4.06 2.78
CA ILE A 9 18.71 -3.97 2.93
C ILE A 9 18.07 -4.14 1.54
N LEU A 10 16.92 -4.83 1.46
CA LEU A 10 16.31 -5.22 0.19
C LEU A 10 15.67 -4.06 -0.59
N ASN A 11 15.08 -3.09 0.12
CA ASN A 11 14.63 -1.81 -0.44
C ASN A 11 15.57 -0.68 0.03
N PRO A 12 15.74 0.41 -0.74
CA PRO A 12 16.65 1.49 -0.38
C PRO A 12 16.32 2.13 0.98
N TYR A 13 17.33 2.37 1.81
CA TYR A 13 17.14 2.83 3.19
C TYR A 13 16.30 4.11 3.29
N ASP A 14 16.56 5.10 2.44
CA ASP A 14 15.84 6.38 2.51
C ASP A 14 14.38 6.25 2.03
N LYS A 15 14.06 5.27 1.17
CA LYS A 15 12.67 4.90 0.82
C LYS A 15 11.97 4.25 2.01
N ILE A 16 12.61 3.29 2.69
CA ILE A 16 12.11 2.66 3.92
C ILE A 16 11.87 3.71 5.02
N LYS A 17 12.82 4.62 5.23
CA LYS A 17 12.72 5.71 6.22
C LYS A 17 11.53 6.63 5.91
N TRP A 18 11.41 7.08 4.66
CA TRP A 18 10.29 7.91 4.21
C TRP A 18 8.94 7.20 4.35
N ASN A 19 8.88 5.91 4.02
CA ASN A 19 7.65 5.11 4.07
C ASN A 19 7.22 4.69 5.49
N SER A 20 8.10 4.83 6.50
CA SER A 20 7.83 4.40 7.87
C SER A 20 6.79 5.24 8.63
N ASP A 21 6.42 6.41 8.11
CA ASP A 21 5.35 7.26 8.64
C ASP A 21 4.39 7.67 7.51
N LYS A 22 3.11 7.31 7.63
CA LYS A 22 2.06 7.50 6.62
C LYS A 22 1.85 8.95 6.16
N HIS A 23 2.42 9.94 6.86
CA HIS A 23 2.55 11.31 6.35
C HIS A 23 3.16 11.36 4.93
N TYR A 24 3.89 10.33 4.48
CA TYR A 24 4.30 10.16 3.09
C TYR A 24 3.16 10.30 2.07
N LEU A 25 1.90 10.00 2.44
CA LEU A 25 0.73 10.15 1.58
C LEU A 25 0.52 11.61 1.14
N GLN A 26 0.88 12.60 1.97
CA GLN A 26 0.85 14.01 1.58
C GLN A 26 1.84 14.31 0.44
N HIS A 27 2.97 13.61 0.37
CA HIS A 27 3.94 13.79 -0.72
C HIS A 27 3.40 13.20 -2.04
N ILE A 28 2.51 12.21 -1.95
CA ILE A 28 1.83 11.58 -3.09
C ILE A 28 0.69 12.47 -3.59
N GLU A 29 -0.11 13.00 -2.67
CA GLU A 29 -1.18 13.98 -2.93
C GLU A 29 -0.63 15.28 -3.54
N ASN A 30 0.43 15.84 -2.97
CA ASN A 30 1.12 17.04 -3.50
C ASN A 30 1.79 16.81 -4.87
N ALA A 31 1.95 15.56 -5.31
CA ALA A 31 2.41 15.23 -6.67
C ALA A 31 1.25 15.00 -7.66
N GLY A 32 0.00 15.25 -7.25
CA GLY A 32 -1.18 15.12 -8.10
C GLY A 32 -1.65 13.67 -8.31
N LEU A 33 -1.32 12.75 -7.39
CA LEU A 33 -1.87 11.39 -7.40
C LEU A 33 -2.92 11.19 -6.30
N ASN A 34 -4.01 10.50 -6.65
CA ASN A 34 -5.16 10.30 -5.78
C ASN A 34 -4.83 9.44 -4.54
N ILE A 35 -4.80 10.03 -3.35
CA ILE A 35 -4.92 9.29 -2.08
C ILE A 35 -6.38 9.29 -1.62
N ILE A 36 -6.79 8.34 -0.77
CA ILE A 36 -8.07 8.48 -0.07
C ILE A 36 -8.10 9.78 0.75
N PRO A 37 -9.24 10.50 0.82
CA PRO A 37 -9.36 11.72 1.62
C PRO A 37 -8.89 11.52 3.07
N THR A 38 -7.76 12.14 3.43
CA THR A 38 -7.04 11.88 4.68
C THR A 38 -6.78 13.17 5.44
N PHE A 39 -7.23 13.22 6.70
CA PHE A 39 -6.98 14.35 7.61
C PHE A 39 -5.94 13.98 8.67
N TRP A 40 -5.01 14.89 8.92
CA TRP A 40 -3.88 14.70 9.83
C TRP A 40 -4.12 15.39 11.17
N LEU A 41 -4.27 14.60 12.23
CA LEU A 41 -4.48 15.07 13.59
C LEU A 41 -3.15 15.18 14.33
N LYS A 42 -2.95 16.26 15.09
CA LYS A 42 -1.75 16.45 15.92
C LYS A 42 -1.86 15.65 17.21
N LYS A 43 -0.70 15.26 17.76
CA LYS A 43 -0.65 14.61 19.07
C LYS A 43 -1.27 15.53 20.13
N ASN A 44 -2.16 14.97 20.97
CA ASN A 44 -2.95 15.69 21.99
C ASN A 44 -4.01 16.68 21.45
N GLU A 45 -4.28 16.69 20.14
CA GLU A 45 -5.40 17.45 19.58
C GLU A 45 -6.75 16.84 20.03
N LYS A 46 -7.76 17.69 20.21
CA LYS A 46 -9.15 17.29 20.47
C LYS A 46 -9.99 17.59 19.21
N PRO A 47 -10.09 16.66 18.25
CA PRO A 47 -10.82 16.89 17.00
C PRO A 47 -12.33 17.00 17.23
N ASP A 48 -12.98 17.93 16.54
CA ASP A 48 -14.42 17.82 16.29
C ASP A 48 -14.64 16.77 15.19
N LEU A 49 -15.14 15.59 15.57
CA LEU A 49 -15.44 14.52 14.62
C LEU A 49 -16.62 14.87 13.69
N LEU A 50 -17.59 15.68 14.14
CA LEU A 50 -18.75 16.08 13.34
C LEU A 50 -18.34 16.95 12.14
N LYS A 51 -17.30 17.78 12.30
CA LYS A 51 -16.65 18.49 11.18
C LYS A 51 -16.14 17.51 10.12
N TYR A 52 -15.46 16.44 10.50
CA TYR A 52 -14.88 15.49 9.54
C TYR A 52 -15.95 14.64 8.83
N PHE A 53 -16.98 14.17 9.54
CA PHE A 53 -18.13 13.50 8.91
C PHE A 53 -18.82 14.39 7.86
N LYS A 54 -19.00 15.69 8.16
CA LYS A 54 -19.55 16.68 7.22
C LYS A 54 -18.64 16.96 6.02
N LEU A 55 -17.34 17.14 6.25
CA LEU A 55 -16.36 17.41 5.17
C LEU A 55 -16.17 16.22 4.23
N LEU A 56 -16.36 15.00 4.72
CA LEU A 56 -16.26 13.75 3.95
C LEU A 56 -17.60 13.23 3.42
N CYS A 57 -18.70 13.94 3.67
CA CYS A 57 -20.07 13.53 3.31
C CYS A 57 -20.39 12.06 3.69
N THR A 58 -19.95 11.62 4.87
CA THR A 58 -19.99 10.21 5.30
C THR A 58 -20.50 10.06 6.73
N GLU A 59 -21.10 8.90 7.02
CA GLU A 59 -21.45 8.46 8.38
C GLU A 59 -20.30 7.68 9.06
N LYS A 60 -19.26 7.30 8.32
CA LYS A 60 -18.18 6.40 8.77
C LYS A 60 -16.82 6.93 8.35
N ILE A 61 -15.92 7.04 9.33
CA ILE A 61 -14.51 7.43 9.14
C ILE A 61 -13.59 6.40 9.78
N VAL A 62 -12.39 6.26 9.23
CA VAL A 62 -11.32 5.44 9.80
C VAL A 62 -10.30 6.35 10.47
N ILE A 63 -9.94 6.02 11.72
CA ILE A 63 -8.83 6.66 12.44
C ILE A 63 -7.70 5.62 12.55
N LYS A 64 -6.55 5.89 11.94
CA LYS A 64 -5.35 5.03 11.99
C LYS A 64 -4.11 5.84 12.45
N PRO A 65 -3.23 5.31 13.32
CA PRO A 65 -1.97 5.98 13.66
C PRO A 65 -1.07 6.12 12.42
N SER A 66 -0.39 7.25 12.28
CA SER A 66 0.45 7.50 11.09
C SER A 66 1.67 6.57 11.02
N ILE A 67 2.27 6.26 12.17
CA ILE A 67 3.24 5.17 12.33
C ILE A 67 2.48 3.93 12.82
N SER A 68 2.19 3.02 11.91
CA SER A 68 1.50 1.75 12.15
C SER A 68 1.78 0.76 11.03
N ALA A 69 1.78 -0.54 11.33
CA ALA A 69 1.75 -1.61 10.34
C ALA A 69 0.33 -2.21 10.24
N ARG A 70 0.03 -2.90 9.14
CA ARG A 70 -1.21 -3.67 8.91
C ARG A 70 -2.50 -2.82 8.94
N PHE A 71 -2.62 -1.79 8.08
CA PHE A 71 -3.96 -1.27 7.73
C PHE A 71 -4.55 -1.91 6.45
N TYR A 72 -5.84 -1.68 6.24
CA TYR A 72 -6.76 -2.57 5.53
C TYR A 72 -7.35 -1.93 4.25
N TYR A 73 -6.79 -2.21 3.04
CA TYR A 73 -7.49 -2.33 1.72
C TYR A 73 -6.44 -2.48 0.59
N THR A 74 -6.35 -3.66 -0.04
CA THR A 74 -5.24 -3.99 -0.97
C THR A 74 -5.68 -4.11 -2.43
N ALA A 75 -4.84 -3.60 -3.33
CA ALA A 75 -4.98 -3.73 -4.78
C ALA A 75 -3.58 -3.85 -5.41
N PHE A 76 -2.92 -4.97 -5.09
CA PHE A 76 -1.50 -5.23 -5.38
C PHE A 76 -1.13 -4.99 -6.86
N HIS A 77 0.04 -4.39 -7.08
CA HIS A 77 0.72 -4.39 -8.36
C HIS A 77 2.23 -4.60 -8.16
N GLU A 78 2.79 -5.51 -8.95
CA GLU A 78 4.21 -5.75 -9.09
C GLU A 78 4.66 -5.21 -10.46
N SER A 79 5.77 -4.49 -10.51
CA SER A 79 6.34 -3.98 -11.76
C SER A 79 6.50 -5.12 -12.79
N ASN A 80 5.65 -5.06 -13.82
CA ASN A 80 5.50 -5.99 -14.95
C ASN A 80 4.47 -7.14 -14.82
N THR A 81 3.56 -7.19 -13.85
CA THR A 81 2.41 -8.14 -13.91
C THR A 81 1.02 -7.56 -13.62
N ASN A 82 -0.01 -8.17 -14.20
CA ASN A 82 -1.42 -7.84 -13.97
C ASN A 82 -2.05 -8.59 -12.77
N ASN A 83 -1.22 -9.23 -11.94
CA ASN A 83 -1.67 -9.91 -10.73
C ASN A 83 -2.17 -8.89 -9.71
N CYS A 84 -3.45 -8.99 -9.33
CA CYS A 84 -4.03 -8.24 -8.24
C CYS A 84 -4.68 -9.20 -7.23
N VAL A 85 -4.76 -8.76 -5.97
CA VAL A 85 -5.46 -9.47 -4.91
C VAL A 85 -6.61 -8.58 -4.44
N LEU A 86 -7.83 -8.92 -4.87
CA LEU A 86 -9.05 -8.30 -4.37
C LEU A 86 -9.33 -8.85 -2.98
N LYS A 87 -9.24 -7.99 -1.95
CA LYS A 87 -9.67 -8.34 -0.60
C LYS A 87 -11.10 -7.88 -0.34
N THR A 88 -11.92 -8.76 0.21
CA THR A 88 -13.32 -8.49 0.59
C THR A 88 -13.50 -8.64 2.11
N PRO A 89 -14.32 -7.81 2.75
CA PRO A 89 -14.69 -8.02 4.15
C PRO A 89 -15.80 -9.08 4.23
N LYS A 90 -16.03 -9.64 5.42
CA LYS A 90 -17.29 -10.35 5.69
C LYS A 90 -18.47 -9.37 5.63
N SER A 91 -19.68 -9.90 5.44
CA SER A 91 -20.92 -9.11 5.50
C SER A 91 -21.02 -8.33 6.82
N GLY A 92 -21.43 -7.06 6.73
CA GLY A 92 -21.57 -6.15 7.88
C GLY A 92 -20.27 -5.55 8.43
N ASP A 93 -19.09 -5.94 7.91
CA ASP A 93 -17.79 -5.42 8.35
C ASP A 93 -17.10 -4.62 7.22
N PHE A 94 -16.11 -3.80 7.57
CA PHE A 94 -15.21 -3.13 6.62
C PHE A 94 -13.82 -3.80 6.56
N ARG A 95 -13.56 -4.76 7.46
CA ARG A 95 -12.24 -5.35 7.67
C ARG A 95 -12.02 -6.60 6.80
N VAL A 96 -11.40 -6.36 5.65
CA VAL A 96 -10.89 -7.30 4.63
C VAL A 96 -9.70 -8.22 4.97
N GLN A 97 -9.20 -8.29 6.21
CA GLN A 97 -8.09 -9.17 6.61
C GLN A 97 -8.62 -10.42 7.34
N SER A 98 -7.85 -11.51 7.30
CA SER A 98 -8.27 -12.86 7.73
C SER A 98 -8.87 -12.93 9.12
N ASP A 99 -8.27 -12.22 10.07
CA ASP A 99 -8.51 -12.38 11.50
C ASP A 99 -9.91 -11.88 11.93
N PHE A 100 -10.55 -11.07 11.08
CA PHE A 100 -11.94 -10.64 11.24
C PHE A 100 -12.91 -11.31 10.26
N GLY A 101 -12.46 -12.28 9.46
CA GLY A 101 -13.26 -12.99 8.46
C GLY A 101 -13.21 -12.39 7.05
N GLY A 102 -12.25 -11.50 6.77
CA GLY A 102 -12.01 -11.00 5.42
C GLY A 102 -11.29 -12.04 4.53
N VAL A 103 -11.58 -12.02 3.23
CA VAL A 103 -11.10 -13.01 2.25
C VAL A 103 -10.23 -12.33 1.20
N ALA A 104 -9.18 -13.01 0.75
CA ALA A 104 -8.29 -12.56 -0.33
C ALA A 104 -8.51 -13.41 -1.58
N HIS A 105 -8.89 -12.78 -2.69
CA HIS A 105 -9.10 -13.44 -3.98
C HIS A 105 -8.07 -12.96 -5.01
N LEU A 106 -7.38 -13.88 -5.68
CA LEU A 106 -6.65 -13.56 -6.91
C LEU A 106 -7.64 -13.10 -7.97
N LYS A 107 -7.36 -11.96 -8.61
CA LYS A 107 -8.19 -11.43 -9.70
C LYS A 107 -7.33 -10.59 -10.64
N SER A 108 -7.68 -10.56 -11.92
CA SER A 108 -7.22 -9.49 -12.80
C SER A 108 -7.92 -8.18 -12.40
N ALA A 109 -7.14 -7.10 -12.25
CA ALA A 109 -7.68 -5.75 -12.21
C ALA A 109 -7.82 -5.20 -13.64
N PRO A 110 -8.73 -4.24 -13.90
CA PRO A 110 -8.75 -3.49 -15.16
C PRO A 110 -7.39 -2.84 -15.44
N ASN A 111 -6.94 -2.86 -16.70
CA ASN A 111 -5.64 -2.31 -17.12
C ASN A 111 -5.46 -0.83 -16.71
N GLN A 112 -6.53 -0.05 -16.65
CA GLN A 112 -6.52 1.35 -16.21
C GLN A 112 -6.14 1.49 -14.71
N LEU A 113 -6.71 0.67 -13.82
CA LEU A 113 -6.33 0.66 -12.40
C LEU A 113 -4.86 0.22 -12.23
N ILE A 114 -4.41 -0.75 -13.03
CA ILE A 114 -3.01 -1.20 -13.04
C ILE A 114 -2.08 -0.05 -13.50
N GLN A 115 -2.47 0.72 -14.52
CA GLN A 115 -1.72 1.90 -14.96
C GLN A 115 -1.69 3.03 -13.92
N TYR A 116 -2.76 3.23 -13.13
CA TYR A 116 -2.70 4.15 -11.98
C TYR A 116 -1.78 3.59 -10.87
N ALA A 117 -1.92 2.31 -10.50
CA ALA A 117 -1.09 1.65 -9.49
C ALA A 117 0.42 1.76 -9.82
N LYS A 118 0.79 1.62 -11.11
CA LYS A 118 2.15 1.81 -11.61
C LYS A 118 2.76 3.18 -11.29
N LYS A 119 2.01 4.28 -11.46
CA LYS A 119 2.53 5.64 -11.25
C LYS A 119 3.06 5.87 -9.84
N TYR A 120 2.41 5.29 -8.82
CA TYR A 120 2.89 5.33 -7.44
C TYR A 120 4.24 4.60 -7.30
N VAL A 121 4.42 3.45 -7.96
CA VAL A 121 5.68 2.70 -7.95
C VAL A 121 6.78 3.47 -8.70
N GLU A 122 6.49 3.93 -9.91
CA GLU A 122 7.42 4.63 -10.80
C GLU A 122 7.98 5.92 -10.19
N ILE A 123 7.15 6.69 -9.50
CA ILE A 123 7.54 7.96 -8.88
C ILE A 123 8.10 7.75 -7.47
N PHE A 124 7.41 6.98 -6.62
CA PHE A 124 7.72 6.92 -5.18
C PHE A 124 8.51 5.68 -4.76
N ALA A 125 8.33 4.54 -5.41
CA ALA A 125 8.99 3.28 -5.05
C ALA A 125 10.06 2.81 -6.06
N LYS A 126 10.54 3.71 -6.94
CA LYS A 126 11.64 3.42 -7.84
C LYS A 126 12.84 2.84 -7.07
N ASP A 127 13.46 1.82 -7.68
CA ASP A 127 14.64 1.10 -7.19
C ASP A 127 14.39 0.25 -5.90
N CYS A 128 13.12 0.04 -5.52
CA CYS A 128 12.71 -0.99 -4.56
C CYS A 128 12.65 -2.38 -5.23
N LEU A 129 13.18 -3.42 -4.55
CA LEU A 129 13.03 -4.83 -4.93
C LEU A 129 11.57 -5.29 -4.90
N PHE A 130 10.81 -4.82 -3.92
CA PHE A 130 9.40 -5.14 -3.75
C PHE A 130 8.59 -3.91 -3.35
N THR A 131 7.31 -3.92 -3.68
CA THR A 131 6.34 -2.91 -3.29
C THR A 131 4.97 -3.57 -3.27
N ARG A 132 4.11 -3.17 -2.33
CA ARG A 132 2.67 -3.43 -2.45
C ARG A 132 1.92 -2.09 -2.48
N VAL A 133 1.06 -1.95 -3.48
CA VAL A 133 0.13 -0.82 -3.62
C VAL A 133 -1.21 -1.26 -3.03
N ASP A 134 -1.76 -0.45 -2.13
CA ASP A 134 -3.03 -0.67 -1.43
C ASP A 134 -3.96 0.50 -1.74
N GLY A 135 -5.20 0.23 -2.14
CA GLY A 135 -6.12 1.26 -2.63
C GLY A 135 -7.51 0.73 -2.98
N LEU A 136 -8.39 1.65 -3.37
CA LEU A 136 -9.76 1.38 -3.82
C LEU A 136 -9.96 1.82 -5.27
N ASP A 137 -10.87 1.13 -5.96
CA ASP A 137 -11.52 1.63 -7.17
C ASP A 137 -12.75 2.44 -6.73
N ILE A 138 -12.82 3.71 -7.14
CA ILE A 138 -13.96 4.60 -6.95
C ILE A 138 -14.27 5.19 -8.32
N ASP A 139 -15.40 4.79 -8.90
CA ASP A 139 -15.88 5.21 -10.22
C ASP A 139 -14.83 5.11 -11.35
N GLY A 140 -14.00 4.06 -11.33
CA GLY A 140 -12.95 3.79 -12.31
C GLY A 140 -11.61 4.47 -12.02
N GLN A 141 -11.50 5.22 -10.92
CA GLN A 141 -10.28 5.87 -10.47
C GLN A 141 -9.66 5.13 -9.28
N PHE A 142 -8.34 4.99 -9.29
CA PHE A 142 -7.59 4.35 -8.21
C PHE A 142 -7.21 5.36 -7.13
N PHE A 143 -7.72 5.17 -5.90
CA PHE A 143 -7.37 5.96 -4.72
C PHE A 143 -6.46 5.17 -3.78
N LEU A 144 -5.24 5.65 -3.56
CA LEU A 144 -4.23 5.02 -2.71
C LEU A 144 -4.60 5.12 -1.21
N ILE A 145 -4.48 4.00 -0.51
CA ILE A 145 -4.70 3.84 0.94
C ILE A 145 -3.40 3.58 1.68
N GLU A 146 -2.49 2.84 1.06
CA GLU A 146 -1.14 2.58 1.57
C GLU A 146 -0.20 2.22 0.42
N LEU A 147 1.06 2.59 0.55
CA LEU A 147 2.18 2.08 -0.24
C LEU A 147 3.11 1.38 0.75
N GLU A 148 3.29 0.07 0.66
CA GLU A 148 4.09 -0.69 1.62
C GLU A 148 5.44 -1.09 1.02
N LEU A 149 6.52 -0.48 1.55
CA LEU A 149 7.92 -0.66 1.10
C LEU A 149 8.82 -1.34 2.16
N ILE A 150 8.26 -1.80 3.28
CA ILE A 150 9.04 -2.27 4.44
C ILE A 150 8.82 -3.77 4.70
N GLU A 151 7.63 -4.17 5.12
CA GLU A 151 7.28 -5.56 5.46
C GLU A 151 5.95 -6.05 4.84
N PRO A 152 5.67 -5.78 3.54
CA PRO A 152 4.39 -6.15 2.95
C PRO A 152 4.17 -7.65 2.91
N TYR A 153 2.95 -8.08 3.23
CA TYR A 153 2.47 -9.39 2.80
C TYR A 153 2.29 -9.36 1.28
N LEU A 154 3.20 -10.01 0.56
CA LEU A 154 3.32 -9.98 -0.91
C LEU A 154 2.52 -11.06 -1.65
N PHE A 155 1.75 -11.90 -0.95
CA PHE A 155 0.93 -12.97 -1.55
C PHE A 155 1.72 -13.98 -2.43
N LEU A 156 3.03 -14.14 -2.21
CA LEU A 156 3.93 -14.95 -3.06
C LEU A 156 3.49 -16.41 -3.26
N LEU A 157 2.75 -16.98 -2.29
CA LEU A 157 2.23 -18.34 -2.35
C LEU A 157 0.88 -18.48 -3.09
N HIS A 158 0.27 -17.36 -3.52
CA HIS A 158 -1.04 -17.38 -4.20
C HIS A 158 -0.88 -17.59 -5.72
N ASP A 159 0.02 -16.86 -6.38
CA ASP A 159 0.47 -17.16 -7.76
C ASP A 159 1.85 -17.81 -7.73
N LYS A 160 1.99 -19.01 -8.32
CA LYS A 160 3.27 -19.73 -8.45
C LYS A 160 4.37 -18.87 -9.10
N ASN A 161 3.99 -18.01 -10.04
CA ASN A 161 4.94 -17.15 -10.74
C ASN A 161 5.40 -15.97 -9.86
N SER A 162 4.63 -15.55 -8.84
CA SER A 162 5.04 -14.47 -7.91
C SER A 162 6.25 -14.87 -7.07
N PHE A 163 6.28 -16.10 -6.55
CA PHE A 163 7.45 -16.63 -5.87
C PHE A 163 8.67 -16.63 -6.79
N GLU A 164 8.52 -17.13 -8.02
CA GLU A 164 9.60 -17.19 -9.02
C GLU A 164 10.14 -15.81 -9.44
N ARG A 165 9.28 -14.80 -9.61
CA ARG A 165 9.70 -13.43 -9.94
C ARG A 165 10.44 -12.78 -8.77
N PHE A 166 9.90 -12.88 -7.54
CA PHE A 166 10.56 -12.39 -6.34
C PHE A 166 11.92 -13.06 -6.12
N TYR A 167 12.01 -14.38 -6.31
CA TYR A 167 13.25 -15.14 -6.23
C TYR A 167 14.28 -14.66 -7.26
N LYS A 168 13.90 -14.49 -8.53
CA LYS A 168 14.79 -13.99 -9.60
C LYS A 168 15.27 -12.56 -9.34
N ALA A 169 14.38 -11.67 -8.94
CA ALA A 169 14.75 -10.30 -8.57
C ALA A 169 15.70 -10.26 -7.36
N LEU A 170 15.48 -11.14 -6.37
CA LEU A 170 16.37 -11.29 -5.21
C LEU A 170 17.74 -11.86 -5.61
N LYS A 171 17.81 -12.88 -6.47
CA LYS A 171 19.07 -13.39 -7.04
C LYS A 171 19.86 -12.28 -7.73
N GLN A 172 19.18 -11.49 -8.56
CA GLN A 172 19.78 -10.36 -9.27
C GLN A 172 20.31 -9.29 -8.30
N LEU A 173 19.53 -8.88 -7.28
CA LEU A 173 19.99 -7.94 -6.26
C LEU A 173 21.20 -8.47 -5.46
N LEU A 174 21.22 -9.78 -5.21
CA LEU A 174 22.29 -10.45 -4.47
C LEU A 174 23.52 -10.79 -5.32
N ASN A 175 23.49 -10.60 -6.65
CA ASN A 175 24.50 -11.04 -7.61
C ASN A 175 24.78 -12.57 -7.52
N ILE A 176 23.74 -13.37 -7.31
CA ILE A 176 23.82 -14.84 -7.24
C ILE A 176 23.34 -15.42 -8.57
N ASN A 177 24.19 -16.18 -9.26
CA ASN A 177 23.86 -16.88 -10.50
C ASN A 177 22.91 -18.07 -10.27
#